data_AF-A0A442G8Q0-F1
#
_entry.id   AF-A0A442G8Q0-F1
#
_cell.length_a   1.000
_cell.length_b   1.000
_cell.length_c   1.000
_cell.angle_alpha   90.00
_cell.angle_beta   90.00
_cell.angle_gamma   90.00
#
_symmetry.space_group_name_H-M   'P 1'
#
loop_
_entity.id
_entity.type
_entity.pdbx_description
1 polymer ?
#
loop_
_entity_poly.entity_id
_entity_poly.type
_entity_poly.pdbx_seq_one_letter_code
_entity_poly.pdbx_strand_id
1 'polypeptide(L)'
;MNFLDYLLPVDVGTSLMGRMMQKIGVERQLKIIPDQVAVTNRAADRCHSCGHQAECSTWLDSHEQADAPPEYCRNADLIARLQHAAGLR
;
A
#
# COMPACT_ATOMS: atom_id res chain seq x y z
N MET A 1 -27.17 16.88 12.01
CA MET A 1 -25.78 16.54 11.63
C MET A 1 -25.51 15.15 12.19
N ASN A 2 -25.46 14.14 11.32
CA ASN A 2 -25.42 12.74 11.74
C ASN A 2 -23.95 12.35 12.02
N PHE A 3 -23.67 11.72 13.17
CA PHE A 3 -22.32 11.30 13.55
C PHE A 3 -21.69 10.28 12.56
N LEU A 4 -22.51 9.68 11.71
CA LEU A 4 -22.12 8.68 10.72
C LEU A 4 -21.40 9.27 9.49
N ASP A 5 -21.46 10.59 9.26
CA ASP A 5 -20.75 11.26 8.15
C ASP A 5 -19.24 11.47 8.43
N TYR A 6 -18.76 11.18 9.65
CA TYR A 6 -17.33 11.25 10.03
C TYR A 6 -16.58 9.94 9.83
N LEU A 7 -17.26 8.86 9.49
CA LEU A 7 -16.61 7.65 9.02
C LEU A 7 -16.21 7.88 7.57
N LEU A 8 -15.03 8.48 7.38
CA LEU A 8 -14.35 8.52 6.08
C LEU A 8 -14.51 7.14 5.45
N PRO A 9 -15.17 7.02 4.26
CA PRO A 9 -15.16 5.77 3.55
C PRO A 9 -13.69 5.42 3.39
N VAL A 10 -13.26 4.31 4.00
CA VAL A 10 -11.92 3.80 3.75
C VAL A 10 -11.91 3.51 2.26
N ASP A 11 -11.31 4.41 1.50
CA ASP A 11 -11.25 4.34 0.05
C ASP A 11 -10.67 2.96 -0.29
N VAL A 12 -11.40 2.18 -1.09
CA VAL A 12 -11.03 0.80 -1.43
C VAL A 12 -9.59 0.73 -1.96
N GLY A 13 -9.13 1.76 -2.68
CA GLY A 13 -7.76 1.85 -3.15
C GLY A 13 -6.74 2.13 -2.04
N THR A 14 -7.10 2.89 -1.00
CA THR A 14 -6.25 3.02 0.21
C THR A 14 -6.23 1.72 1.02
N SER A 15 -7.32 0.97 1.04
CA SER A 15 -7.37 -0.37 1.66
C SER A 15 -6.43 -1.36 0.95
N LEU A 16 -6.46 -1.43 -0.39
CA LEU A 16 -5.57 -2.30 -1.16
C LEU A 16 -4.09 -1.93 -0.98
N MET A 17 -3.76 -0.64 -1.01
CA MET A 17 -2.38 -0.18 -0.76
C MET A 17 -1.92 -0.57 0.65
N GLY A 18 -2.73 -0.32 1.68
CA GLY A 18 -2.38 -0.68 3.06
C GLY A 18 -2.14 -2.19 3.22
N ARG A 19 -3.03 -3.01 2.64
CA ARG A 19 -2.90 -4.47 2.62
C ARG A 19 -1.64 -4.93 1.89
N MET A 20 -1.28 -4.30 0.77
CA MET A 20 -0.03 -4.58 0.05
C MET A 20 1.19 -4.30 0.93
N MET A 21 1.28 -3.13 1.56
CA MET A 21 2.41 -2.79 2.42
C MET A 21 2.54 -3.75 3.60
N GLN A 22 1.42 -4.23 4.14
CA GLN A 22 1.39 -5.25 5.18
C GLN A 22 1.84 -6.62 4.66
N LYS A 23 1.32 -7.04 3.49
CA LYS A 23 1.65 -8.31 2.86
C LYS A 23 3.14 -8.47 2.54
N ILE A 24 3.82 -7.35 2.28
CA ILE A 24 5.26 -7.30 2.06
C ILE A 24 6.05 -7.08 3.38
N GLY A 25 5.40 -6.61 4.43
CA GLY A 25 6.03 -6.36 5.74
C GLY A 25 6.76 -5.02 5.85
N VAL A 26 6.41 -4.04 5.01
CA VAL A 26 7.02 -2.69 4.99
C VAL A 26 6.15 -1.62 5.63
N GLU A 27 5.01 -1.99 6.24
CA GLU A 27 4.07 -1.00 6.78
C GLU A 27 4.68 -0.16 7.91
N ARG A 28 5.57 -0.74 8.72
CA ARG A 28 6.23 -0.03 9.81
C ARG A 28 7.23 1.00 9.27
N GLN A 29 8.00 0.63 8.26
CA GLN A 29 8.97 1.53 7.63
C GLN A 29 8.25 2.70 6.97
N LEU A 30 7.13 2.44 6.27
CA LEU A 30 6.32 3.49 5.68
C LEU A 30 5.82 4.50 6.73
N LYS A 31 5.56 4.09 7.98
CA LYS A 31 5.09 4.99 9.05
C LYS A 31 6.17 5.89 9.64
N ILE A 32 7.46 5.55 9.48
CA ILE A 32 8.57 6.25 10.14
C ILE A 32 9.46 7.04 9.16
N ILE A 33 9.18 7.00 7.86
CA ILE A 33 9.94 7.79 6.87
C ILE A 33 9.68 9.29 7.04
N PRO A 34 10.66 10.16 6.67
CA PRO A 34 10.42 11.58 6.54
C PRO A 34 9.29 11.89 5.56
N ASP A 35 8.49 12.91 5.86
CA ASP A 35 7.36 13.35 5.02
C ASP A 35 6.35 12.21 4.71
N GLN A 36 6.12 11.35 5.70
CA GLN A 36 5.29 10.15 5.60
C GLN A 36 3.91 10.42 4.98
N VAL A 37 3.27 11.53 5.33
CA VAL A 37 1.95 11.90 4.80
C VAL A 37 2.02 12.11 3.29
N ALA A 38 2.94 12.94 2.80
CA ALA A 38 3.04 13.21 1.37
C ALA A 38 3.51 11.98 0.58
N VAL A 39 4.41 11.15 1.16
CA VAL A 39 4.81 9.89 0.53
C VAL A 39 3.63 8.93 0.42
N THR A 40 2.82 8.81 1.47
CA THR A 40 1.62 7.94 1.49
C THR A 40 0.59 8.42 0.48
N ASN A 41 0.34 9.72 0.39
CA ASN A 41 -0.60 10.28 -0.59
C ASN A 41 -0.15 10.00 -2.02
N ARG A 42 1.13 10.26 -2.35
CA ARG A 42 1.67 9.93 -3.69
C ARG A 42 1.62 8.43 -4.00
N ALA A 43 1.81 7.58 -2.99
CA ALA A 43 1.70 6.13 -3.15
C ALA A 43 0.25 5.71 -3.41
N ALA A 44 -0.72 6.33 -2.73
CA ALA A 44 -2.14 6.10 -2.94
C ALA A 44 -2.54 6.53 -4.37
N ASP A 45 -2.13 7.71 -4.82
CA ASP A 45 -2.40 8.20 -6.19
C ASP A 45 -1.88 7.23 -7.27
N ARG A 46 -0.66 6.71 -7.10
CA ARG A 46 -0.09 5.67 -7.99
C ARG A 46 -0.85 4.36 -7.93
N CYS A 47 -1.30 3.96 -6.75
CA CYS A 47 -2.06 2.73 -6.56
C CYS A 47 -3.43 2.84 -7.22
N HIS A 48 -4.13 3.96 -7.06
CA HIS A 48 -5.45 4.19 -7.63
C HIS A 48 -5.40 4.27 -9.16
N SER A 49 -4.37 4.90 -9.69
CA SER A 49 -4.17 5.05 -11.14
C SER A 49 -3.60 3.80 -11.84
N CYS A 50 -3.35 2.70 -11.12
CA CYS A 50 -2.73 1.51 -11.73
C CYS A 50 -3.68 0.72 -12.63
N GLY A 51 -5.00 0.78 -12.41
CA GLY A 51 -6.01 0.09 -13.22
C GLY A 51 -6.15 -1.43 -12.99
N HIS A 52 -5.41 -2.02 -12.05
CA HIS A 52 -5.38 -3.47 -11.79
C HIS A 52 -5.98 -3.85 -10.42
N GLN A 53 -7.05 -3.17 -9.98
CA GLN A 53 -7.58 -3.30 -8.61
C GLN A 53 -8.13 -4.72 -8.31
N ALA A 54 -8.84 -5.32 -9.27
CA ALA A 54 -9.41 -6.67 -9.10
C ALA A 54 -8.32 -7.74 -8.98
N GLU A 55 -7.31 -7.66 -9.85
CA GLU A 55 -6.12 -8.54 -9.82
C GLU A 55 -5.32 -8.35 -8.53
N CYS A 56 -5.17 -7.10 -8.08
CA CYS A 56 -4.50 -6.77 -6.81
C CYS A 56 -5.23 -7.38 -5.62
N SER A 57 -6.56 -7.25 -5.53
CA SER A 57 -7.31 -7.90 -4.45
C SER A 57 -7.12 -9.41 -4.47
N THR A 58 -7.26 -10.03 -5.65
CA THR A 58 -7.13 -11.49 -5.79
C THR A 58 -5.73 -11.97 -5.38
N TRP A 59 -4.69 -11.25 -5.78
CA TRP A 59 -3.32 -11.54 -5.39
C TRP A 59 -3.09 -11.39 -3.87
N LEU A 60 -3.65 -10.34 -3.27
CA LEU A 60 -3.57 -10.11 -1.82
C LEU A 60 -4.32 -11.16 -1.00
N ASP A 61 -5.41 -11.72 -1.55
CA ASP A 61 -6.19 -12.78 -0.92
C ASP A 61 -5.50 -14.15 -1.04
N SER A 62 -4.71 -14.38 -2.10
CA SER A 62 -4.07 -15.67 -2.35
C SER A 62 -2.71 -15.87 -1.68
N HIS A 63 -2.07 -14.81 -1.20
CA HIS A 63 -0.77 -14.88 -0.52
C HIS A 63 -0.94 -14.57 0.96
N GLU A 64 -0.31 -15.32 1.86
CA GLU A 64 -0.28 -14.97 3.29
C GLU A 64 0.75 -13.86 3.56
N GLN A 65 1.94 -14.02 2.99
CA GLN A 65 3.07 -13.09 2.98
C GLN A 65 3.73 -13.16 1.60
N ALA A 66 4.38 -12.08 1.16
CA ALA A 66 5.14 -12.07 -0.09
C ALA A 66 6.41 -11.22 0.05
N ASP A 67 7.48 -11.62 -0.64
CA ASP A 67 8.73 -10.86 -0.61
C ASP A 67 8.76 -9.75 -1.66
N ALA A 68 7.92 -9.79 -2.68
CA ALA A 68 7.88 -8.80 -3.75
C ALA A 68 6.43 -8.52 -4.18
N PRO A 69 6.11 -7.27 -4.56
CA PRO A 69 4.81 -6.95 -5.14
C PRO A 69 4.71 -7.54 -6.56
N PRO A 70 3.48 -7.70 -7.08
CA PRO A 70 3.27 -8.13 -8.46
C PRO A 70 3.83 -7.10 -9.46
N GLU A 71 4.19 -7.56 -10.67
CA GLU A 71 4.89 -6.74 -11.69
C GLU A 71 4.12 -5.47 -12.11
N TYR A 72 2.78 -5.49 -12.06
CA TYR A 72 1.95 -4.32 -12.37
C TYR A 72 1.93 -3.25 -11.27
N CYS A 73 2.52 -3.53 -10.09
CA CYS A 73 2.44 -2.62 -8.96
C CYS A 73 3.25 -1.33 -9.20
N ARG A 74 2.56 -0.20 -9.38
CA ARG A 74 3.16 1.13 -9.58
C ARG A 74 3.93 1.66 -8.35
N ASN A 75 3.85 0.97 -7.21
CA ASN A 75 4.61 1.27 -5.99
C ASN A 75 5.80 0.33 -5.75
N ALA A 76 6.17 -0.53 -6.72
CA ALA A 76 7.27 -1.47 -6.58
C ALA A 76 8.59 -0.80 -6.14
N ASP A 77 8.95 0.34 -6.76
CA ASP A 77 10.16 1.09 -6.39
C ASP A 77 10.12 1.63 -4.97
N LEU A 78 8.95 2.11 -4.50
CA LEU A 78 8.79 2.57 -3.13
C LEU A 78 8.96 1.39 -2.16
N ILE A 79 8.32 0.26 -2.46
CA ILE A 79 8.40 -0.96 -1.64
C ILE A 79 9.86 -1.42 -1.54
N ALA A 80 10.60 -1.47 -2.64
CA ALA A 80 12.01 -1.87 -2.66
C ALA A 80 12.87 -0.96 -1.75
N ARG A 81 12.65 0.37 -1.79
CA ARG A 81 13.34 1.32 -0.91
C ARG A 81 13.01 1.10 0.57
N LEU A 82 11.75 0.79 0.88
CA LEU A 82 11.32 0.49 2.25
C LEU A 82 11.91 -0.83 2.75
N GLN A 83 11.99 -1.85 1.90
CA GLN A 83 12.65 -3.13 2.23
C GLN A 83 14.14 -2.94 2.53
N HIS A 84 14.85 -2.13 1.73
CA HIS A 84 16.24 -1.80 2.00
C HIS A 84 16.40 -1.04 3.32
N ALA A 85 15.53 -0.05 3.60
CA ALA A 85 15.51 0.64 4.89
C ALA A 85 15.16 -0.26 6.08
N ALA A 86 14.46 -1.37 5.84
CA ALA A 86 14.12 -2.39 6.83
C ALA A 86 15.24 -3.42 7.09
N GLY A 87 16.28 -3.46 6.26
CA GLY A 87 17.27 -4.54 6.25
C GLY A 87 16.70 -5.87 5.72
N LEU A 88 15.63 -5.82 4.93
CA LEU A 88 14.97 -7.00 4.36
C LEU A 88 15.58 -7.44 3.02
N ARG A 89 16.36 -6.57 2.37
CA ARG A 89 17.14 -6.83 1.14
C ARG A 89 18.33 -5.88 1.03
#